data_AF-Q331L0-F1
#
_entry.id   AF-Q331L0-F1
#
_cell.length_a   1.000
_cell.length_b   1.000
_cell.length_c   1.000
_cell.angle_alpha   90.00
_cell.angle_beta   90.00
_cell.angle_gamma   90.00
#
_symmetry.space_group_name_H-M   'P 1'
#
loop_
_entity.id
_entity.type
_entity.pdbx_description
1 polymer ?
#
loop_
_entity_poly.entity_id
_entity_poly.type
_entity_poly.pdbx_seq_one_letter_code
_entity_poly.pdbx_strand_id
1 'polypeptide(L)'
;MMVSSSLLLKIGAAPFHFWFPEVMSTSTWINCLTLMTWQKIAPMMVLSYCMQLGTFMFTIVILSIIIGALGGLNQTSLRQIL
;
A
#
# COMPACT_ATOMS: atom_id res chain seq x y z
N MET A 1 12.94 -5.52 -11.09
CA MET A 1 12.69 -4.14 -10.61
C MET A 1 11.44 -3.50 -11.21
N MET A 2 11.25 -3.47 -12.54
CA MET A 2 10.06 -2.83 -13.14
C MET A 2 8.74 -3.55 -12.79
N VAL A 3 8.73 -4.88 -12.80
CA VAL A 3 7.56 -5.67 -12.38
C VAL A 3 7.27 -5.44 -10.89
N SER A 4 8.29 -5.49 -10.03
CA SER A 4 8.12 -5.25 -8.60
C SER A 4 7.63 -3.83 -8.29
N SER A 5 8.14 -2.78 -8.97
CA SER A 5 7.66 -1.41 -8.75
C SER A 5 6.20 -1.25 -9.19
N SER A 6 5.78 -1.87 -10.29
CA SER A 6 4.38 -1.83 -10.74
C SER A 6 3.42 -2.51 -9.75
N LEU A 7 3.82 -3.65 -9.17
CA LEU A 7 3.02 -4.36 -8.17
C LEU A 7 2.95 -3.58 -6.85
N LEU A 8 4.06 -2.96 -6.44
CA LEU A 8 4.11 -2.13 -5.23
C LEU A 8 3.28 -0.86 -5.36
N LEU A 9 3.20 -0.26 -6.55
CA LEU A 9 2.27 0.83 -6.84
C LEU A 9 0.82 0.36 -6.66
N LYS A 10 0.46 -0.80 -7.21
CA LYS A 10 -0.89 -1.35 -7.10
C LYS A 10 -1.27 -1.73 -5.66
N ILE A 11 -0.30 -2.18 -4.87
CA ILE A 11 -0.46 -2.43 -3.43
C ILE A 11 -0.45 -1.12 -2.63
N GLY A 12 0.01 0.01 -3.16
CA GLY A 12 0.11 1.27 -2.42
C GLY A 12 1.21 1.25 -1.35
N ALA A 13 2.31 0.53 -1.58
CA ALA A 13 3.47 0.56 -0.70
C ALA A 13 4.30 1.84 -0.94
N ALA A 14 4.95 2.37 0.09
CA ALA A 14 5.82 3.53 -0.07
C ALA A 14 7.00 3.23 -1.03
N PRO A 15 7.41 4.19 -1.88
CA PRO A 15 6.95 5.59 -1.98
C PRO A 15 5.64 5.80 -2.77
N PHE A 16 5.05 4.75 -3.35
CA PHE A 16 3.88 4.83 -4.24
C PHE A 16 2.51 4.81 -3.53
N HIS A 17 2.46 5.29 -2.28
CA HIS A 17 1.32 5.13 -1.38
C HIS A 17 0.32 6.31 -1.43
N PHE A 18 0.69 7.45 -2.01
CA PHE A 18 -0.10 8.70 -1.92
C PHE A 18 -1.52 8.62 -2.47
N TRP A 19 -1.75 7.80 -3.49
CA TRP A 19 -3.08 7.62 -4.06
C TRP A 19 -4.06 6.93 -3.09
N PHE A 20 -3.55 6.12 -2.17
CA PHE A 20 -4.38 5.25 -1.34
C PHE A 20 -5.19 6.03 -0.30
N PRO A 21 -4.61 6.92 0.54
CA PRO A 21 -5.39 7.72 1.49
C PRO A 21 -6.41 8.66 0.82
N GLU A 22 -6.07 9.24 -0.35
CA GLU A 22 -6.97 10.12 -1.10
C GLU A 22 -8.20 9.36 -1.59
N VAL A 23 -8.01 8.18 -2.19
CA VAL A 23 -9.12 7.32 -2.64
C VAL A 23 -9.98 6.88 -1.46
N MET A 24 -9.35 6.49 -0.34
CA MET A 24 -10.07 6.05 0.87
C MET A 24 -10.96 7.16 1.45
N SER A 25 -10.53 8.42 1.38
CA SER A 25 -11.30 9.56 1.90
C SER A 25 -12.60 9.83 1.12
N THR A 26 -12.60 9.52 -0.18
CA THR A 26 -13.72 9.82 -1.09
C THR A 26 -14.65 8.63 -1.29
N SER A 27 -14.21 7.40 -1.02
CA SER A 27 -15.00 6.18 -1.25
C SER A 27 -15.96 5.82 -0.12
N THR A 28 -17.00 5.04 -0.45
CA THR A 28 -17.93 4.44 0.52
C THR A 28 -17.24 3.34 1.34
N TRP A 29 -17.77 3.01 2.52
CA TRP A 29 -17.20 1.99 3.40
C TRP A 29 -17.06 0.60 2.75
N ILE A 30 -18.01 0.20 1.91
CA ILE A 30 -17.93 -1.08 1.18
C ILE A 30 -16.76 -1.04 0.21
N ASN A 31 -16.60 0.07 -0.52
CA ASN A 31 -15.48 0.24 -1.44
C ASN A 31 -14.14 0.27 -0.69
N CYS A 32 -14.05 0.99 0.44
CA CYS A 32 -12.89 0.97 1.32
C CYS A 32 -12.52 -0.47 1.73
N LEU A 33 -13.50 -1.27 2.17
CA LEU A 33 -13.27 -2.65 2.58
C LEU A 33 -12.75 -3.51 1.42
N THR A 34 -13.36 -3.41 0.23
CA THR A 34 -12.90 -4.15 -0.96
C THR A 34 -11.48 -3.74 -1.39
N LEU A 35 -11.13 -2.46 -1.24
CA LEU A 35 -9.84 -1.91 -1.64
C LEU A 35 -8.73 -2.30 -0.65
N MET A 36 -9.05 -2.38 0.64
CA MET A 36 -8.12 -2.85 1.68
C MET A 36 -7.88 -4.36 1.66
N THR A 37 -8.88 -5.15 1.27
CA THR A 37 -8.82 -6.62 1.37
C THR A 37 -8.68 -7.26 -0.01
N TRP A 38 -9.75 -7.26 -0.80
CA TRP A 38 -9.85 -8.01 -2.04
C TRP A 38 -8.82 -7.58 -3.09
N GLN A 39 -8.61 -6.26 -3.24
CA GLN A 39 -7.65 -5.72 -4.22
C GLN A 39 -6.18 -6.01 -3.89
N LYS A 40 -5.85 -6.37 -2.64
CA LYS A 40 -4.48 -6.70 -2.23
C LYS A 40 -4.09 -8.14 -2.52
N ILE A 41 -5.06 -9.06 -2.61
CA ILE A 41 -4.81 -10.51 -2.73
C ILE A 41 -4.04 -10.84 -4.02
N ALA A 42 -4.59 -10.49 -5.19
CA ALA A 42 -3.97 -10.86 -6.46
C ALA A 42 -2.56 -10.24 -6.65
N PRO A 43 -2.33 -8.94 -6.37
CA PRO A 43 -0.98 -8.37 -6.43
C PRO A 43 0.01 -9.06 -5.48
N MET A 44 -0.40 -9.38 -4.24
CA MET A 44 0.47 -10.08 -3.27
C MET A 44 0.82 -11.50 -3.71
N MET A 45 -0.11 -12.20 -4.35
CA MET A 45 0.16 -13.53 -4.92
C MET A 45 1.19 -13.45 -6.05
N VAL A 46 1.07 -12.49 -6.97
CA VAL A 46 2.07 -12.33 -8.04
C VAL A 46 3.41 -11.86 -7.46
N LEU A 47 3.36 -10.98 -6.47
CA LEU A 47 4.52 -10.49 -5.74
C LEU A 47 5.32 -11.67 -5.18
N SER A 48 4.68 -12.62 -4.49
CA SER A 48 5.38 -13.76 -3.86
C SER A 48 6.15 -14.64 -4.86
N TYR A 49 5.66 -14.81 -6.09
CA TYR A 49 6.37 -15.55 -7.14
C TYR A 49 7.53 -14.77 -7.77
N CYS A 50 7.40 -13.45 -7.86
CA CYS A 50 8.41 -12.59 -8.49
C CYS A 50 9.37 -11.96 -7.48
N MET A 51 9.21 -12.25 -6.19
CA MET A 51 9.97 -11.61 -5.12
C MET A 51 11.42 -12.08 -5.11
N GLN A 52 12.34 -11.12 -5.17
CA GLN A 52 13.74 -11.34 -4.89
C GLN A 52 14.10 -10.48 -3.68
N LEU A 53 14.45 -11.11 -2.55
CA LEU A 53 14.88 -10.41 -1.35
C LEU A 53 16.24 -9.76 -1.62
N GLY A 54 16.19 -8.49 -2.02
CA GLY A 54 17.35 -7.62 -2.20
C GLY A 54 17.16 -6.29 -1.48
N THR A 55 18.18 -5.45 -1.53
CA THR A 55 18.20 -4.11 -0.92
C THR A 55 16.96 -3.29 -1.28
N PHE A 56 16.50 -3.37 -2.53
CA PHE A 56 15.28 -2.69 -2.99
C PHE A 56 14.05 -3.03 -2.14
N MET A 57 13.76 -4.31 -1.93
CA MET A 57 12.60 -4.72 -1.15
C MET A 57 12.71 -4.32 0.32
N PHE A 58 13.91 -4.42 0.91
CA PHE A 58 14.14 -3.94 2.27
C PHE A 58 13.90 -2.43 2.41
N THR A 59 14.36 -1.62 1.44
CA THR A 59 14.12 -0.17 1.49
C THR A 59 12.63 0.17 1.44
N ILE A 60 11.85 -0.53 0.62
CA ILE A 60 10.39 -0.33 0.53
C ILE A 60 9.69 -0.70 1.83
N VAL A 61 10.06 -1.81 2.46
CA VAL A 61 9.48 -2.23 3.73
C VAL A 61 9.76 -1.19 4.82
N ILE A 62 11.01 -0.76 4.97
CA ILE A 62 11.38 0.26 5.98
C ILE A 62 10.65 1.58 5.72
N LEU A 63 10.62 2.05 4.47
CA LEU A 63 9.91 3.27 4.10
C LEU A 63 8.40 3.16 4.38
N SER A 64 7.79 2.02 4.06
CA SER A 64 6.36 1.81 4.28
C SER A 64 5.98 1.85 5.75
N ILE A 65 6.84 1.33 6.64
CA ILE A 65 6.62 1.36 8.09
C ILE A 65 6.72 2.80 8.61
N ILE A 66 7.79 3.52 8.25
CA ILE A 66 8.02 4.88 8.74
C ILE A 66 6.92 5.83 8.26
N ILE A 67 6.60 5.78 6.96
CA ILE A 67 5.62 6.70 6.38
C ILE A 67 4.20 6.34 6.83
N GLY A 68 3.86 5.06 6.95
CA GLY A 68 2.58 4.63 7.49
C GLY A 68 2.38 5.08 8.93
N ALA A 69 3.40 4.88 9.79
CA ALA A 69 3.33 5.28 11.19
C ALA A 69 3.20 6.79 11.36
N LEU A 70 4.05 7.58 10.69
CA LEU A 70 4.00 9.04 10.77
C LEU A 70 2.74 9.61 10.12
N GLY A 71 2.32 9.05 8.98
CA GLY A 71 1.14 9.48 8.25
C GLY A 71 -0.14 9.27 9.04
N GLY A 72 -0.27 8.15 9.74
CA GLY A 72 -1.47 7.84 10.54
C GLY A 72 -1.66 8.72 11.77
N LEU A 73 -0.58 9.22 12.39
CA LEU A 73 -0.66 10.05 13.60
C LEU A 73 -1.40 11.37 13.41
N ASN A 74 -1.40 11.92 12.19
CA ASN A 74 -1.99 13.21 11.88
C ASN A 74 -3.35 13.11 11.15
N GLN A 75 -3.94 11.91 11.07
CA GLN A 75 -5.24 11.71 10.41
C GLN A 75 -6.37 11.72 11.44
N THR A 76 -7.42 12.48 11.16
CA THR A 76 -8.64 12.49 11.98
C THR A 76 -9.71 11.54 11.43
N SER A 77 -9.67 11.24 10.13
CA SER A 77 -10.66 10.37 9.51
C SER A 77 -10.28 8.90 9.66
N LEU A 78 -11.21 8.09 10.15
CA LEU A 78 -11.00 6.64 10.28
C LEU A 78 -10.66 5.98 8.94
N ARG A 79 -11.22 6.48 7.83
CA ARG A 79 -10.96 5.94 6.50
C ARG A 79 -9.52 6.17 6.01
N GLN A 80 -8.84 7.22 6.46
CA GLN A 80 -7.44 7.48 6.08
C GLN A 80 -6.44 6.83 7.03
N ILE A 81 -6.87 6.53 8.27
CA ILE A 81 -6.06 5.77 9.24
C ILE A 81 -5.99 4.29 8.82
N LEU A 82 -7.11 3.75 8.33
CA LEU A 82 -7.21 2.40 7.78
C LEU A 82 -6.52 2.29 6.41
#